data_AF-A0A5P8YYP4-F1
#
_entry.id   AF-A0A5P8YYP4-F1
#
_cell.length_a   1.000
_cell.length_b   1.000
_cell.length_c   1.000
_cell.angle_alpha   90.00
_cell.angle_beta   90.00
_cell.angle_gamma   90.00
#
_symmetry.space_group_name_H-M   'P 1'
#
loop_
_entity.id
_entity.type
_entity.pdbx_description
1 polymer ?
#
loop_
_entity_poly.entity_id
_entity_poly.type
_entity_poly.pdbx_seq_one_letter_code
_entity_poly.pdbx_strand_id
1 'polypeptide(L)'
;MGRERDLYAPVKRLLEAQGYVVKGEVGAADVVGVKAGLDPVIVELKRAVTLGLIHQACARLQVTDHVYIAVTRPTGPRAKRALKDNLALCRRLGLGFITVRERDGAVEVLCDPGPYAPRQNKRAKAKLLRAFARLRGDPNDGGATRHGLVTGYRQDALACAAYLAEAGAEKGALVARATGVPEATRIMRDNHYGWFEKVETGIYALSAEGRKGLADWGGAPAD
;
A
#
# COMPACT_ATOMS: atom_id res chain seq x y z
N MET A 1 25.33 -22.82 -5.67
CA MET A 1 24.66 -21.76 -4.88
C MET A 1 25.41 -20.46 -5.17
N GLY A 2 24.76 -19.46 -5.78
CA GLY A 2 25.43 -18.23 -6.21
C GLY A 2 25.96 -17.40 -5.05
N ARG A 3 27.18 -16.88 -5.18
CA ARG A 3 27.82 -15.94 -4.23
C ARG A 3 27.57 -14.51 -4.69
N GLU A 4 27.67 -13.56 -3.76
CA GLU A 4 27.54 -12.12 -4.07
C GLU A 4 28.53 -11.67 -5.14
N ARG A 5 29.75 -12.21 -5.13
CA ARG A 5 30.79 -11.99 -6.14
C ARG A 5 30.37 -12.40 -7.56
N ASP A 6 29.39 -13.30 -7.71
CA ASP A 6 28.92 -13.75 -9.02
C ASP A 6 28.10 -12.67 -9.75
N LEU A 7 27.63 -11.63 -9.02
CA LEU A 7 26.94 -10.47 -9.60
C LEU A 7 27.90 -9.48 -10.27
N TYR A 8 29.16 -9.43 -9.81
CA TYR A 8 30.14 -8.44 -10.27
C TYR A 8 30.40 -8.55 -11.77
N ALA A 9 30.73 -9.74 -12.26
CA ALA A 9 31.13 -9.91 -13.66
C ALA A 9 30.01 -9.56 -14.67
N PRO A 10 28.75 -9.96 -14.48
CA PRO A 10 27.63 -9.51 -15.31
C PRO A 10 27.42 -7.99 -15.29
N VAL A 11 27.42 -7.35 -14.11
CA VAL A 11 27.22 -5.90 -13.99
C VAL A 11 28.38 -5.14 -14.62
N LYS A 12 29.60 -5.60 -14.40
CA LYS A 12 30.80 -5.04 -15.04
C LYS A 12 30.68 -5.07 -16.56
N ARG A 13 30.33 -6.21 -17.15
CA ARG A 13 30.14 -6.33 -18.61
C ARG A 13 29.05 -5.40 -19.14
N LEU A 14 27.94 -5.24 -18.40
CA LEU A 14 26.87 -4.30 -18.79
C LEU A 14 27.40 -2.87 -18.91
N LEU A 15 28.19 -2.41 -17.95
CA LEU A 15 28.74 -1.05 -17.94
C LEU A 15 29.87 -0.90 -18.97
N GLU A 16 30.77 -1.87 -19.09
CA GLU A 16 31.85 -1.86 -20.10
C GLU A 16 31.29 -1.83 -21.53
N ALA A 17 30.20 -2.55 -21.81
CA ALA A 17 29.52 -2.51 -23.10
C ALA A 17 28.94 -1.12 -23.44
N GLN A 18 28.77 -0.24 -22.46
CA GLN A 18 28.35 1.16 -22.64
C GLN A 18 29.54 2.14 -22.69
N GLY A 19 30.77 1.63 -22.67
CA GLY A 19 32.00 2.39 -22.76
C GLY A 19 32.51 2.97 -21.44
N TYR A 20 32.09 2.42 -20.30
CA TYR A 20 32.68 2.76 -19.00
C TYR A 20 33.95 1.93 -18.76
N VAL A 21 34.94 2.56 -18.12
CA VAL A 21 36.03 1.84 -17.46
C VAL A 21 35.54 1.44 -16.07
N VAL A 22 35.52 0.14 -15.78
CA VAL A 22 34.86 -0.39 -14.57
C VAL A 22 35.86 -1.07 -13.64
N LYS A 23 35.81 -0.68 -12.36
CA LYS A 23 36.58 -1.29 -11.27
C LYS A 23 35.64 -1.70 -10.13
N GLY A 24 35.99 -2.77 -9.42
CA GLY A 24 35.28 -3.20 -8.22
C GLY A 24 36.01 -2.77 -6.94
N GLU A 25 35.28 -2.75 -5.82
CA GLU A 25 35.81 -2.48 -4.48
C GLU A 25 36.56 -1.13 -4.40
N VAL A 26 35.99 -0.08 -5.01
CA VAL A 26 36.59 1.27 -5.03
C VAL A 26 36.07 2.04 -3.83
N GLY A 27 36.94 2.26 -2.84
CA GLY A 27 36.54 2.86 -1.57
C GLY A 27 35.55 1.95 -0.84
N ALA A 28 34.34 2.46 -0.59
CA ALA A 28 33.26 1.72 0.06
C ALA A 28 32.12 1.34 -0.90
N ALA A 29 32.38 1.31 -2.20
CA ALA A 29 31.43 0.94 -3.24
C ALA A 29 31.86 -0.33 -3.97
N ASP A 30 30.91 -1.24 -4.21
CA ASP A 30 31.18 -2.54 -4.81
C ASP A 30 31.61 -2.44 -6.28
N VAL A 31 30.99 -1.55 -7.07
CA VAL A 31 31.33 -1.30 -8.48
C VAL A 31 31.31 0.19 -8.79
N VAL A 32 32.34 0.67 -9.46
CA VAL A 32 32.42 2.04 -9.99
C VAL A 32 32.76 2.00 -11.48
N GLY A 33 31.92 2.64 -12.29
CA GLY A 33 32.13 2.88 -13.71
C GLY A 33 32.42 4.35 -13.97
N VAL A 34 33.51 4.64 -14.71
CA VAL A 34 33.89 6.00 -15.09
C VAL A 34 33.98 6.11 -16.61
N LYS A 35 33.43 7.20 -17.16
CA LYS A 35 33.53 7.54 -18.58
C LYS A 35 33.90 9.02 -18.71
N ALA A 36 34.81 9.36 -19.61
CA ALA A 36 35.31 10.72 -19.75
C ALA A 36 34.15 11.71 -20.01
N GLY A 37 34.12 12.80 -19.23
CA GLY A 37 33.11 13.85 -19.34
C GLY A 37 31.75 13.54 -18.71
N LEU A 38 31.59 12.40 -18.04
CA LEU A 38 30.38 12.03 -17.29
C LEU A 38 30.69 11.81 -15.82
N ASP A 39 29.67 11.99 -14.98
CA ASP A 39 29.72 11.62 -13.56
C ASP A 39 29.90 10.11 -13.38
N PRO A 40 30.50 9.67 -12.26
CA PRO A 40 30.71 8.24 -12.00
C PRO A 40 29.37 7.52 -11.81
N VAL A 41 29.30 6.29 -12.31
CA VAL A 41 28.22 5.34 -12.02
C VAL A 41 28.65 4.45 -10.86
N ILE A 42 27.82 4.35 -9.83
CA ILE A 42 28.07 3.48 -8.66
C ILE A 42 27.02 2.38 -8.63
N VAL A 43 27.44 1.13 -8.40
CA VAL A 43 26.51 -0.01 -8.22
C VAL A 43 26.85 -0.75 -6.93
N GLU A 44 25.86 -0.86 -6.03
CA GLU A 44 25.94 -1.70 -4.81
C GLU A 44 25.33 -3.08 -5.11
N LEU A 45 26.02 -4.15 -4.71
CA LEU A 45 25.69 -5.54 -5.05
C LEU A 45 25.16 -6.30 -3.82
N LYS A 46 24.04 -7.01 -3.98
CA LYS A 46 23.57 -7.96 -2.96
C LYS A 46 22.81 -9.11 -3.56
N ARG A 47 22.84 -10.28 -2.93
CA ARG A 47 22.01 -11.42 -3.38
C ARG A 47 20.50 -11.12 -3.38
N ALA A 48 20.03 -10.25 -2.51
CA ALA A 48 18.63 -9.83 -2.43
C ALA A 48 18.54 -8.37 -1.98
N VAL A 49 17.44 -7.71 -2.30
CA VAL A 49 17.18 -6.35 -1.78
C VAL A 49 16.97 -6.44 -0.28
N THR A 50 17.80 -5.74 0.48
CA THR A 50 17.71 -5.59 1.93
C THR A 50 17.70 -4.10 2.29
N LEU A 51 17.27 -3.76 3.50
CA LEU A 51 17.33 -2.37 3.97
C LEU A 51 18.79 -1.85 4.02
N GLY A 52 19.75 -2.71 4.37
CA GLY A 52 21.17 -2.36 4.35
C GLY A 52 21.67 -1.97 2.95
N LEU A 53 21.30 -2.72 1.92
CA LEU A 53 21.64 -2.38 0.52
C LEU A 53 21.06 -1.01 0.12
N ILE A 54 19.81 -0.75 0.51
CA ILE A 54 19.16 0.53 0.22
C ILE A 54 19.89 1.67 0.95
N HIS A 55 20.28 1.49 2.21
CA HIS A 55 21.05 2.50 2.95
C HIS A 55 22.42 2.77 2.31
N GLN A 56 23.13 1.74 1.87
CA GLN A 56 24.39 1.88 1.15
C GLN A 56 24.20 2.70 -0.12
N ALA A 57 23.23 2.34 -0.95
CA ALA A 57 22.93 3.05 -2.19
C ALA A 57 22.50 4.52 -1.94
N CYS A 58 21.64 4.77 -0.95
CA CYS A 58 21.28 6.14 -0.57
C CYS A 58 22.49 6.97 -0.10
N ALA A 59 23.45 6.36 0.60
CA ALA A 59 24.68 7.06 0.97
C ALA A 59 25.53 7.43 -0.26
N ARG A 60 25.48 6.65 -1.34
CA ARG A 60 26.16 6.97 -2.61
C ARG A 60 25.50 8.11 -3.38
N LEU A 61 24.21 8.38 -3.16
CA LEU A 61 23.53 9.54 -3.78
C LEU A 61 24.13 10.88 -3.34
N GLN A 62 24.87 10.93 -2.23
CA GLN A 62 25.64 12.12 -1.85
C GLN A 62 26.85 12.38 -2.75
N VAL A 63 27.25 11.39 -3.55
CA VAL A 63 28.44 11.45 -4.43
C VAL A 63 28.04 11.66 -5.89
N THR A 64 26.96 11.03 -6.35
CA THR A 64 26.49 11.06 -7.74
C THR A 64 25.02 10.70 -7.79
N ASP A 65 24.28 11.22 -8.78
CA ASP A 65 22.90 10.81 -9.04
C ASP A 65 22.83 9.44 -9.76
N HIS A 66 23.93 8.94 -10.30
CA HIS A 66 23.99 7.70 -11.07
C HIS A 66 24.26 6.47 -10.20
N VAL A 67 23.37 6.19 -9.25
CA VAL A 67 23.48 5.07 -8.32
C VAL A 67 22.49 3.97 -8.62
N TYR A 68 22.98 2.74 -8.75
CA TYR A 68 22.18 1.54 -8.92
C TYR A 68 22.34 0.59 -7.73
N ILE A 69 21.30 -0.18 -7.47
CA ILE A 69 21.44 -1.47 -6.78
C ILE A 69 21.37 -2.61 -7.80
N ALA A 70 22.17 -3.66 -7.61
CA ALA A 70 22.07 -4.87 -8.42
C ALA A 70 21.93 -6.11 -7.55
N VAL A 71 20.94 -6.95 -7.88
CA VAL A 71 20.65 -8.16 -7.10
C VAL A 71 20.39 -9.39 -7.97
N THR A 72 20.44 -10.58 -7.37
CA THR A 72 19.93 -11.77 -8.03
C THR A 72 18.45 -11.60 -8.37
N ARG A 73 18.05 -11.94 -9.61
CA ARG A 73 16.65 -11.92 -10.03
C ARG A 73 15.83 -12.90 -9.15
N PRO A 74 14.85 -12.40 -8.37
CA PRO A 74 14.10 -13.23 -7.44
C PRO A 74 13.24 -14.26 -8.19
N THR A 75 13.05 -15.43 -7.58
CA THR A 75 12.24 -16.53 -8.11
C THR A 75 11.15 -16.95 -7.13
N GLY A 76 10.20 -17.76 -7.59
CA GLY A 76 9.11 -18.29 -6.76
C GLY A 76 7.88 -17.37 -6.62
N PRO A 77 6.89 -17.77 -5.80
CA PRO A 77 5.55 -17.17 -5.77
C PRO A 77 5.53 -15.67 -5.44
N ARG A 78 6.51 -15.19 -4.65
CA ARG A 78 6.59 -13.79 -4.21
C ARG A 78 7.42 -12.89 -5.13
N ALA A 79 8.11 -13.45 -6.13
CA ALA A 79 9.06 -12.70 -6.96
C ALA A 79 8.42 -11.50 -7.67
N LYS A 80 7.25 -11.69 -8.29
CA LYS A 80 6.53 -10.62 -8.99
C LYS A 80 6.18 -9.45 -8.06
N ARG A 81 5.76 -9.76 -6.83
CA ARG A 81 5.42 -8.75 -5.83
C ARG A 81 6.67 -8.03 -5.32
N ALA A 82 7.72 -8.78 -4.99
CA ALA A 82 8.98 -8.23 -4.53
C ALA A 82 9.62 -7.29 -5.58
N LEU A 83 9.63 -7.68 -6.85
CA LEU A 83 10.10 -6.84 -7.95
C LEU A 83 9.29 -5.56 -8.07
N LYS A 84 7.95 -5.66 -8.02
CA LYS A 84 7.07 -4.49 -8.12
C LYS A 84 7.31 -3.50 -6.98
N ASP A 85 7.39 -4.00 -5.74
CA ASP A 85 7.52 -3.16 -4.55
C ASP A 85 8.92 -2.52 -4.49
N ASN A 86 9.98 -3.28 -4.76
CA ASN A 86 11.36 -2.76 -4.80
C ASN A 86 11.59 -1.79 -5.96
N LEU A 87 11.00 -2.04 -7.13
CA LEU A 87 11.04 -1.10 -8.26
C LEU A 87 10.36 0.23 -7.90
N ALA A 88 9.22 0.17 -7.19
CA ALA A 88 8.55 1.38 -6.73
C ALA A 88 9.38 2.14 -5.68
N LEU A 89 10.11 1.43 -4.80
CA LEU A 89 11.01 2.03 -3.82
C LEU A 89 12.23 2.67 -4.49
N CYS A 90 12.91 1.97 -5.38
CA CYS A 90 14.09 2.52 -6.08
C CYS A 90 13.72 3.79 -6.84
N ARG A 91 12.61 3.77 -7.59
CA ARG A 91 12.07 4.98 -8.23
C ARG A 91 11.85 6.11 -7.22
N ARG A 92 11.23 5.84 -6.07
CA ARG A 92 11.00 6.88 -5.03
C ARG A 92 12.27 7.52 -4.50
N LEU A 93 13.35 6.75 -4.44
CA LEU A 93 14.65 7.20 -3.93
C LEU A 93 15.56 7.77 -5.03
N GLY A 94 15.13 7.72 -6.29
CA GLY A 94 15.95 8.08 -7.44
C GLY A 94 17.07 7.10 -7.76
N LEU A 95 16.97 5.86 -7.27
CA LEU A 95 17.93 4.79 -7.53
C LEU A 95 17.60 4.02 -8.81
N GLY A 96 18.64 3.60 -9.52
CA GLY A 96 18.54 2.57 -10.54
C GLY A 96 18.41 1.17 -9.94
N PHE A 97 17.77 0.25 -10.65
CA PHE A 97 17.55 -1.11 -10.16
C PHE A 97 17.87 -2.15 -11.24
N ILE A 98 18.87 -2.99 -10.96
CA ILE A 98 19.35 -4.05 -11.84
C ILE A 98 19.04 -5.41 -11.21
N THR A 99 18.65 -6.37 -12.05
CA THR A 99 18.62 -7.78 -11.66
C THR A 99 19.50 -8.64 -12.55
N VAL A 100 20.13 -9.65 -11.96
CA VAL A 100 20.98 -10.61 -12.64
C VAL A 100 20.39 -12.01 -12.46
N ARG A 101 20.10 -12.70 -13.55
CA ARG A 101 19.56 -14.06 -13.51
C ARG A 101 20.67 -15.06 -13.21
N GLU A 102 20.53 -15.83 -12.13
CA GLU A 102 21.60 -16.75 -11.66
C GLU A 102 22.04 -17.80 -12.68
N ARG A 103 21.12 -18.33 -13.52
CA ARG A 103 21.42 -19.47 -14.40
C ARG A 103 22.40 -19.15 -15.54
N ASP A 104 22.38 -17.92 -16.04
CA ASP A 104 23.07 -17.52 -17.28
C ASP A 104 23.69 -16.12 -17.18
N GLY A 105 23.59 -15.46 -16.02
CA GLY A 105 24.13 -14.13 -15.80
C GLY A 105 23.43 -13.03 -16.59
N ALA A 106 22.23 -13.28 -17.15
CA ALA A 106 21.53 -12.27 -17.91
C ALA A 106 21.11 -11.09 -17.01
N VAL A 107 21.46 -9.88 -17.46
CA VAL A 107 21.22 -8.65 -16.72
C VAL A 107 19.99 -7.94 -17.28
N GLU A 108 19.17 -7.40 -16.39
CA GLU A 108 18.00 -6.59 -16.73
C GLU A 108 17.98 -5.34 -15.86
N VAL A 109 17.93 -4.16 -16.50
CA VAL A 109 17.75 -2.87 -15.83
C VAL A 109 16.25 -2.59 -15.76
N LEU A 110 15.68 -2.59 -14.55
CA LEU A 110 14.25 -2.39 -14.30
C LEU A 110 13.87 -0.90 -14.22
N CYS A 111 14.80 -0.07 -13.77
CA CYS A 111 14.74 1.38 -13.90
C CYS A 111 16.14 1.98 -13.83
N ASP A 112 16.31 3.12 -14.49
CA ASP A 112 17.46 4.00 -14.32
C ASP A 112 17.25 4.96 -13.14
N PRO A 113 18.34 5.49 -12.56
CA PRO A 113 18.32 6.56 -11.57
C PRO A 113 17.67 7.82 -12.15
N GLY A 114 17.04 8.61 -11.31
CA GLY A 114 16.45 9.87 -11.75
C GLY A 114 15.43 10.45 -10.78
N PRO A 115 15.02 11.71 -11.00
CA PRO A 115 14.12 12.40 -10.09
C PRO A 115 12.76 11.72 -10.02
N TYR A 116 12.18 11.69 -8.81
CA TYR A 116 10.86 11.13 -8.60
C TYR A 116 9.90 12.12 -7.95
N ALA A 117 8.78 12.36 -8.65
CA ALA A 117 7.65 13.10 -8.13
C ALA A 117 6.47 12.12 -7.90
N PRO A 118 6.11 11.79 -6.64
CA PRO A 118 4.99 10.90 -6.36
C PRO A 118 3.67 11.52 -6.84
N ARG A 119 2.97 10.81 -7.74
CA ARG A 119 1.61 11.20 -8.10
C ARG A 119 0.64 10.81 -6.99
N GLN A 120 0.05 11.81 -6.34
CA GLN A 120 -0.96 11.58 -5.32
C GLN A 120 -2.22 10.91 -5.90
N ASN A 121 -2.73 9.90 -5.18
CA ASN A 121 -4.01 9.29 -5.51
C ASN A 121 -5.15 10.12 -4.91
N LYS A 122 -5.61 11.12 -5.67
CA LYS A 122 -6.70 12.04 -5.25
C LYS A 122 -7.98 11.30 -4.85
N ARG A 123 -8.31 10.19 -5.54
CA ARG A 123 -9.49 9.36 -5.22
C ARG A 123 -9.35 8.65 -3.87
N ALA A 124 -8.19 8.08 -3.59
CA ALA A 124 -7.92 7.45 -2.29
C ALA A 124 -7.96 8.48 -1.15
N LYS A 125 -7.37 9.67 -1.35
CA LYS A 125 -7.45 10.77 -0.39
C LYS A 125 -8.90 11.18 -0.12
N ALA A 126 -9.70 11.38 -1.16
CA ALA A 126 -11.11 11.74 -1.01
C ALA A 126 -11.92 10.66 -0.28
N LYS A 127 -11.66 9.36 -0.57
CA LYS A 127 -12.30 8.25 0.13
C LYS A 127 -11.93 8.23 1.62
N LEU A 128 -10.66 8.46 1.95
CA LEU A 128 -10.17 8.54 3.33
C LEU A 128 -10.87 9.68 4.09
N LEU A 129 -10.90 10.88 3.52
CA LEU A 129 -11.54 12.04 4.14
C LEU A 129 -13.05 11.85 4.36
N ARG A 130 -13.74 11.22 3.39
CA ARG A 130 -15.17 10.88 3.56
C ARG A 130 -15.39 9.85 4.66
N ALA A 131 -14.51 8.85 4.77
CA ALA A 131 -14.61 7.85 5.84
C ALA A 131 -14.37 8.49 7.21
N PHE A 132 -13.40 9.40 7.32
CA PHE A 132 -13.12 10.16 8.53
C PHE A 132 -14.30 11.04 8.93
N ALA A 133 -14.80 11.89 8.03
CA ALA A 133 -15.91 12.81 8.31
C ALA A 133 -17.24 12.09 8.66
N ARG A 134 -17.40 10.83 8.26
CA ARG A 134 -18.58 10.02 8.58
C ARG A 134 -18.47 9.36 9.96
N LEU A 135 -17.27 9.19 10.50
CA LEU A 135 -17.06 8.59 11.81
C LEU A 135 -17.41 9.61 12.89
N ARG A 136 -18.28 9.21 13.83
CA ARG A 136 -18.66 10.02 14.99
C ARG A 136 -17.78 9.65 16.17
N GLY A 137 -17.15 10.65 16.80
CA GLY A 137 -16.18 10.45 17.87
C GLY A 137 -14.94 9.69 17.38
N ASP A 138 -14.21 9.07 18.31
CA ASP A 138 -13.10 8.16 18.03
C ASP A 138 -13.40 6.76 18.60
N PRO A 139 -14.29 5.98 17.95
CA PRO A 139 -14.84 4.77 18.53
C PRO A 139 -13.90 3.55 18.44
N ASN A 140 -12.65 3.71 17.99
CA ASN A 140 -11.72 2.60 17.80
C ASN A 140 -10.37 2.87 18.46
N ASP A 141 -9.94 1.96 19.32
CA ASP A 141 -8.54 1.95 19.77
C ASP A 141 -7.58 1.58 18.63
N GLY A 142 -6.40 2.20 18.65
CA GLY A 142 -5.32 1.89 17.72
C GLY A 142 -4.92 0.42 17.78
N GLY A 143 -4.93 -0.26 16.62
CA GLY A 143 -4.59 -1.69 16.52
C GLY A 143 -5.77 -2.65 16.65
N ALA A 144 -6.99 -2.15 16.78
CA ALA A 144 -8.19 -2.99 16.78
C ALA A 144 -8.28 -3.89 15.53
N THR A 145 -8.62 -5.16 15.74
CA THR A 145 -8.80 -6.11 14.63
C THR A 145 -10.10 -5.84 13.87
N ARG A 146 -10.19 -6.34 12.63
CA ARG A 146 -11.35 -6.11 11.75
C ARG A 146 -12.71 -6.49 12.36
N HIS A 147 -12.73 -7.45 13.29
CA HIS A 147 -13.96 -7.90 13.93
C HIS A 147 -14.53 -6.87 14.92
N GLY A 148 -13.68 -6.01 15.51
CA GLY A 148 -14.06 -4.96 16.47
C GLY A 148 -14.29 -3.57 15.88
N LEU A 149 -13.91 -3.34 14.62
CA LEU A 149 -13.83 -2.01 14.03
C LEU A 149 -15.20 -1.34 13.77
N VAL A 150 -15.51 -0.32 14.55
CA VAL A 150 -16.65 0.58 14.35
C VAL A 150 -16.32 1.55 13.21
N THR A 151 -17.02 1.41 12.09
CA THR A 151 -16.90 2.34 10.96
C THR A 151 -18.08 3.30 10.94
N GLY A 152 -17.96 4.45 10.26
CA GLY A 152 -19.09 5.36 10.07
C GLY A 152 -20.29 4.70 9.39
N TYR A 153 -20.06 3.69 8.52
CA TYR A 153 -21.16 2.89 7.97
C TYR A 153 -21.86 2.06 9.06
N ARG A 154 -21.11 1.45 9.97
CA ARG A 154 -21.66 0.68 11.10
C ARG A 154 -22.42 1.59 12.06
N GLN A 155 -21.89 2.76 12.41
CA GLN A 155 -22.59 3.73 13.26
C GLN A 155 -23.91 4.19 12.63
N ASP A 156 -23.92 4.42 11.33
CA ASP A 156 -25.15 4.79 10.62
C ASP A 156 -26.16 3.64 10.56
N ALA A 157 -25.69 2.40 10.36
CA ALA A 157 -26.56 1.21 10.43
C ALA A 157 -27.12 1.01 11.84
N LEU A 158 -26.32 1.23 12.89
CA LEU A 158 -26.76 1.17 14.28
C LEU A 158 -27.79 2.26 14.60
N ALA A 159 -27.58 3.48 14.11
CA ALA A 159 -28.55 4.57 14.28
C ALA A 159 -29.91 4.25 13.61
N CYS A 160 -29.89 3.69 12.40
CA CYS A 160 -31.10 3.22 11.73
C CYS A 160 -31.76 2.07 12.48
N ALA A 161 -30.97 1.11 12.98
CA ALA A 161 -31.47 -0.04 13.72
C ALA A 161 -32.10 0.37 15.06
N ALA A 162 -31.46 1.27 15.81
CA ALA A 162 -31.98 1.84 17.05
C ALA A 162 -33.33 2.52 16.84
N TYR A 163 -33.44 3.38 15.81
CA TYR A 163 -34.69 4.05 15.49
C TYR A 163 -35.83 3.08 15.14
N LEU A 164 -35.57 2.07 14.31
CA LEU A 164 -36.59 1.07 13.94
C LEU A 164 -36.94 0.13 15.10
N ALA A 165 -36.04 -0.08 16.07
CA ALA A 165 -36.35 -0.86 17.27
C ALA A 165 -37.46 -0.21 18.10
N GLU A 166 -37.49 1.13 18.14
CA GLU A 166 -38.46 1.93 18.88
C GLU A 166 -39.71 2.24 18.05
N ALA A 167 -39.54 2.70 16.80
CA ALA A 167 -40.64 3.19 15.96
C ALA A 167 -41.39 2.08 15.20
N GLY A 168 -40.81 0.87 15.08
CA GLY A 168 -41.34 -0.18 14.22
C GLY A 168 -41.01 0.04 12.74
N ALA A 169 -41.76 -0.63 11.86
CA ALA A 169 -41.54 -0.55 10.41
C ALA A 169 -41.84 0.85 9.86
N GLU A 170 -40.91 1.45 9.13
CA GLU A 170 -41.03 2.84 8.70
C GLU A 170 -40.40 3.12 7.31
N LYS A 171 -40.88 4.18 6.66
CA LYS A 171 -40.32 4.71 5.41
C LYS A 171 -38.87 5.13 5.60
N GLY A 172 -37.98 4.67 4.72
CA GLY A 172 -36.56 4.98 4.80
C GLY A 172 -36.23 6.48 4.76
N ALA A 173 -37.06 7.29 4.11
CA ALA A 173 -36.93 8.75 4.12
C ALA A 173 -37.23 9.37 5.50
N LEU A 174 -38.13 8.77 6.29
CA LEU A 174 -38.42 9.21 7.65
C LEU A 174 -37.32 8.73 8.61
N VAL A 175 -36.82 7.50 8.44
CA VAL A 175 -35.63 7.02 9.18
C VAL A 175 -34.42 7.94 8.95
N ALA A 176 -34.17 8.34 7.69
CA ALA A 176 -33.07 9.26 7.35
C ALA A 176 -33.19 10.60 8.07
N ARG A 177 -34.41 11.15 8.13
CA ARG A 177 -34.70 12.43 8.80
C ARG A 177 -34.53 12.32 10.32
N ALA A 178 -35.06 11.26 10.92
CA ALA A 178 -35.02 11.05 12.36
C ALA A 178 -33.61 10.78 12.89
N THR A 179 -32.81 10.02 12.14
CA THR A 179 -31.44 9.63 12.56
C THR A 179 -30.35 10.61 12.12
N GLY A 180 -30.70 11.57 11.25
CA GLY A 180 -29.73 12.45 10.59
C GLY A 180 -28.80 11.72 9.60
N VAL A 181 -29.13 10.48 9.21
CA VAL A 181 -28.36 9.67 8.26
C VAL A 181 -28.97 9.79 6.86
N PRO A 182 -28.41 10.61 5.93
CA PRO A 182 -29.03 10.85 4.63
C PRO A 182 -29.15 9.57 3.78
N GLU A 183 -28.23 8.62 4.00
CA GLU A 183 -28.14 7.37 3.26
C GLU A 183 -28.94 6.21 3.88
N ALA A 184 -29.80 6.46 4.89
CA ALA A 184 -30.48 5.42 5.66
C ALA A 184 -31.23 4.42 4.75
N THR A 185 -32.01 4.91 3.77
CA THR A 185 -32.72 4.05 2.82
C THR A 185 -31.78 3.10 2.08
N ARG A 186 -30.60 3.57 1.67
CA ARG A 186 -29.62 2.72 0.97
C ARG A 186 -28.98 1.72 1.92
N ILE A 187 -28.63 2.14 3.14
CA ILE A 187 -28.07 1.24 4.16
C ILE A 187 -29.02 0.08 4.45
N MET A 188 -30.31 0.36 4.65
CA MET A 188 -31.32 -0.66 4.93
C MET A 188 -31.63 -1.53 3.72
N ARG A 189 -31.54 -0.99 2.50
CA ARG A 189 -31.70 -1.75 1.26
C ARG A 189 -30.52 -2.68 0.98
N ASP A 190 -29.29 -2.18 1.09
CA ASP A 190 -28.07 -2.93 0.81
C ASP A 190 -27.85 -4.01 1.88
N ASN A 191 -28.35 -3.76 3.10
CA ASN A 191 -28.45 -4.70 4.22
C ASN A 191 -27.20 -5.57 4.46
N HIS A 192 -26.00 -4.96 4.39
CA HIS A 192 -24.72 -5.67 4.51
C HIS A 192 -24.56 -6.51 5.79
N TYR A 193 -25.35 -6.24 6.83
CA TYR A 193 -25.31 -6.95 8.11
C TYR A 193 -26.50 -7.90 8.34
N GLY A 194 -27.50 -7.91 7.45
CA GLY A 194 -28.72 -8.69 7.65
C GLY A 194 -29.68 -8.11 8.72
N TRP A 195 -29.48 -6.86 9.14
CA TRP A 195 -30.24 -6.23 10.23
C TRP A 195 -31.62 -5.71 9.83
N PHE A 196 -31.89 -5.56 8.54
CA PHE A 196 -33.11 -4.92 8.05
C PHE A 196 -33.93 -5.87 7.19
N GLU A 197 -35.25 -5.71 7.22
CA GLU A 197 -36.20 -6.41 6.38
C GLU A 197 -37.01 -5.40 5.58
N LYS A 198 -37.17 -5.65 4.27
CA LYS A 198 -38.03 -4.81 3.43
C LYS A 198 -39.47 -5.31 3.55
N VAL A 199 -40.32 -4.52 4.20
CA VAL A 199 -41.74 -4.85 4.39
C VAL A 199 -42.54 -4.47 3.16
N GLU A 200 -42.32 -3.26 2.65
CA GLU A 200 -42.95 -2.75 1.42
C GLU A 200 -41.96 -1.89 0.63
N THR A 201 -42.41 -1.31 -0.48
CA THR A 201 -41.60 -0.37 -1.25
C THR A 201 -41.22 0.85 -0.41
N GLY A 202 -39.95 0.90 -0.02
CA GLY A 202 -39.39 1.99 0.76
C GLY A 202 -39.65 1.91 2.26
N ILE A 203 -40.35 0.88 2.75
CA ILE A 203 -40.63 0.63 4.16
C ILE A 203 -39.76 -0.52 4.66
N TYR A 204 -39.07 -0.29 5.76
CA TYR A 204 -38.11 -1.23 6.34
C TYR A 204 -38.42 -1.47 7.81
N ALA A 205 -38.26 -2.70 8.26
CA ALA A 205 -38.33 -3.11 9.66
C ALA A 205 -36.98 -3.62 10.15
N LEU A 206 -36.81 -3.69 11.46
CA LEU A 206 -35.66 -4.32 12.10
C LEU A 206 -35.86 -5.84 12.20
N SER A 207 -34.92 -6.61 11.66
CA SER A 207 -34.93 -8.08 11.72
C SER A 207 -34.58 -8.60 13.12
N ALA A 208 -34.75 -9.91 13.34
CA ALA A 208 -34.29 -10.57 14.56
C ALA A 208 -32.76 -10.44 14.74
N GLU A 209 -31.99 -10.60 13.67
CA GLU A 209 -30.54 -10.40 13.63
C GLU A 209 -30.16 -8.94 13.91
N GLY A 210 -30.97 -7.99 13.44
CA GLY A 210 -30.79 -6.57 13.73
C GLY A 210 -30.94 -6.24 15.22
N ARG A 211 -31.93 -6.86 15.90
CA ARG A 211 -32.11 -6.71 17.35
C ARG A 211 -30.92 -7.25 18.14
N LYS A 212 -30.39 -8.42 17.73
CA LYS A 212 -29.16 -8.99 18.34
C LYS A 212 -27.96 -8.08 18.12
N GLY A 213 -27.74 -7.64 16.87
CA GLY A 213 -26.63 -6.75 16.52
C GLY A 213 -26.69 -5.41 17.26
N LEU A 214 -27.88 -4.87 17.51
CA LEU A 214 -28.02 -3.65 18.31
C LEU A 214 -27.61 -3.88 19.79
N ALA A 215 -27.91 -5.05 20.37
CA ALA A 215 -27.46 -5.38 21.73
C ALA A 215 -25.93 -5.56 21.81
N ASP A 216 -25.34 -6.22 20.81
CA ASP A 216 -23.90 -6.50 20.77
C ASP A 216 -23.04 -5.23 20.59
N TRP A 217 -23.59 -4.19 19.95
CA TRP A 217 -22.86 -2.98 19.57
C TRP A 217 -23.40 -1.68 20.19
N GLY A 218 -24.61 -1.68 20.75
CA GLY A 218 -25.27 -0.52 21.35
C GLY A 218 -24.86 -0.20 22.78
N GLY A 219 -24.01 -1.04 23.40
CA GLY A 219 -23.46 -0.83 24.73
C GLY A 219 -22.17 -0.01 24.79
N ALA A 220 -21.66 0.50 23.66
CA ALA A 220 -20.50 1.40 23.66
C ALA A 220 -20.98 2.84 23.94
N PRO A 221 -20.50 3.49 25.03
CA PRO A 221 -21.02 4.79 25.43
C PRO A 221 -20.78 5.85 24.35
N ALA A 222 -21.79 6.69 24.17
CA ALA A 222 -21.61 8.01 23.59
C ALA A 222 -20.98 8.87 24.69
N ASP A 223 -19.69 9.11 24.60
CA ASP A 223 -19.05 10.25 25.27
C ASP A 223 -19.30 11.53 24.45
#